data_AF-A0A2M6X2I5-F1
#
_entry.id   AF-A0A2M6X2I5-F1
#
_cell.length_a   1.000
_cell.length_b   1.000
_cell.length_c   1.000
_cell.angle_alpha   90.00
_cell.angle_beta   90.00
_cell.angle_gamma   90.00
#
_symmetry.space_group_name_H-M   'P 1'
#
loop_
_entity.id
_entity.type
_entity.pdbx_description
1 polymer ?
#
loop_
_entity_poly.entity_id
_entity_poly.type
_entity_poly.pdbx_seq_one_letter_code
_entity_poly.pdbx_strand_id
1 'polypeptide(L)'
;MLKPDSHVARSPEVRKESSKSKNGTKSTKRSVSKKKAKDNHESTSSFESESGDIATLILRDHKPIKELISILKDSDTSFKKKYPAFAEFEGTLTSHAKAEEESLYVHLKEVDDLRINALEGDTEHAIAEQLIKEVNESEGDEDSWMAKVKVLAEVVEHHVKEEEKELLKQVRNTFDSEERQEIGELYSQLLNQYREDERKPKQSAGKYDVGAEYV
;
A
#
# COMPACT_ATOMS: atom_id res chain seq x y z
N MET A 1 40.94 15.44 37.84
CA MET A 1 42.22 15.84 37.21
C MET A 1 42.11 15.58 35.71
N LEU A 2 42.42 16.60 34.93
CA LEU A 2 42.32 16.72 33.47
C LEU A 2 43.15 15.69 32.68
N LYS A 3 42.63 15.19 31.56
CA LYS A 3 43.32 15.16 30.25
C LYS A 3 42.32 15.21 29.07
N PRO A 4 42.72 15.76 27.90
CA PRO A 4 41.83 16.41 26.96
C PRO A 4 41.77 15.77 25.55
N ASP A 5 40.73 16.19 24.81
CA ASP A 5 40.62 16.52 23.38
C ASP A 5 41.16 15.62 22.25
N SER A 6 40.19 15.23 21.41
CA SER A 6 40.12 15.31 19.94
C SER A 6 41.36 15.00 19.08
N HIS A 7 41.21 14.05 18.16
CA HIS A 7 41.62 14.28 16.77
C HIS A 7 40.79 13.46 15.77
N VAL A 8 40.34 14.18 14.75
CA VAL A 8 39.54 13.78 13.58
C VAL A 8 40.45 13.47 12.38
N ALA A 9 39.93 12.62 11.49
CA ALA A 9 40.33 12.38 10.08
C ALA A 9 41.63 11.61 9.84
N ARG A 10 41.78 10.77 8.81
CA ARG A 10 41.36 10.96 7.42
C ARG A 10 41.51 9.64 6.64
N SER A 11 40.48 9.19 5.91
CA SER A 11 40.62 8.16 4.87
C SER A 11 41.08 8.81 3.57
N PRO A 12 42.00 8.20 2.79
CA PRO A 12 42.44 8.76 1.52
C PRO A 12 41.54 8.33 0.36
N GLU A 13 41.21 9.33 -0.45
CA GLU A 13 40.64 9.28 -1.80
C GLU A 13 41.61 8.61 -2.77
N VAL A 14 41.13 7.72 -3.65
CA VAL A 14 41.86 7.25 -4.84
C VAL A 14 41.00 7.49 -6.07
N ARG A 15 41.34 8.54 -6.82
CA ARG A 15 40.99 8.73 -8.24
C ARG A 15 42.06 8.08 -9.11
N LYS A 16 41.65 7.37 -10.17
CA LYS A 16 42.39 7.30 -11.43
C LYS A 16 41.44 7.28 -12.64
N GLU A 17 41.67 8.27 -13.49
CA GLU A 17 41.51 8.37 -14.97
C GLU A 17 41.84 7.06 -15.70
N SER A 18 41.55 6.78 -16.97
CA SER A 18 40.83 7.36 -18.14
C SER A 18 41.01 6.33 -19.28
N SER A 19 40.11 6.24 -20.27
CA SER A 19 40.48 6.03 -21.69
C SER A 19 39.27 5.87 -22.64
N LYS A 20 39.09 6.87 -23.51
CA LYS A 20 38.93 6.83 -24.98
C LYS A 20 38.45 5.50 -25.64
N SER A 21 37.42 5.58 -26.50
CA SER A 21 37.57 5.69 -27.98
C SER A 21 36.41 5.07 -28.81
N LYS A 22 35.73 5.96 -29.57
CA LYS A 22 35.31 5.92 -31.00
C LYS A 22 34.36 4.84 -31.59
N ASN A 23 33.45 5.41 -32.38
CA ASN A 23 33.06 5.11 -33.78
C ASN A 23 31.75 4.36 -34.06
N GLY A 24 30.97 4.90 -35.02
CA GLY A 24 30.22 4.04 -35.96
C GLY A 24 28.79 4.48 -36.36
N THR A 25 28.68 5.47 -37.25
CA THR A 25 27.76 5.49 -38.42
C THR A 25 26.32 4.97 -38.34
N LYS A 26 25.39 5.95 -38.37
CA LYS A 26 24.23 6.12 -39.27
C LYS A 26 23.84 4.95 -40.20
N SER A 27 22.64 4.40 -40.02
CA SER A 27 21.86 3.81 -41.11
C SER A 27 20.36 4.00 -40.86
N THR A 28 19.78 4.97 -41.56
CA THR A 28 18.33 5.22 -41.63
C THR A 28 17.77 4.45 -42.82
N LYS A 29 16.98 3.40 -42.57
CA LYS A 29 16.12 2.78 -43.58
C LYS A 29 14.66 3.08 -43.25
N ARG A 30 14.01 3.79 -44.19
CA ARG A 30 12.57 3.99 -44.27
C ARG A 30 11.90 2.67 -44.64
N SER A 31 10.82 2.32 -43.95
CA SER A 31 9.78 1.44 -44.47
C SER A 31 8.43 2.15 -44.29
N VAL A 32 7.71 2.27 -45.39
CA VAL A 32 6.33 2.78 -45.46
C VAL A 32 5.41 1.59 -45.24
N SER A 33 4.40 1.71 -44.38
CA SER A 33 3.13 0.99 -44.54
C SER A 33 1.99 1.58 -43.71
N LYS A 34 0.99 2.05 -44.47
CA LYS A 34 -0.47 1.94 -44.31
C LYS A 34 -1.14 2.22 -42.96
N LYS A 35 -2.03 3.24 -43.03
CA LYS A 35 -3.22 3.51 -42.20
C LYS A 35 -3.90 2.24 -41.66
N LYS A 36 -4.25 2.28 -40.37
CA LYS A 36 -5.48 1.69 -39.84
C LYS A 36 -6.15 2.68 -38.88
N ALA A 37 -7.47 2.63 -38.89
CA ALA A 37 -8.39 3.58 -38.30
C ALA A 37 -8.22 3.73 -36.77
N LYS A 38 -8.53 4.94 -36.30
CA LYS A 38 -8.78 5.22 -34.88
C LYS A 38 -10.12 4.59 -34.52
N ASP A 39 -10.07 3.46 -33.85
CA ASP A 39 -11.20 3.00 -33.05
C ASP A 39 -11.08 3.71 -31.69
N ASN A 40 -11.99 4.65 -31.45
CA ASN A 40 -12.25 5.19 -30.13
C ASN A 40 -12.87 4.06 -29.30
N HIS A 41 -12.03 3.33 -28.56
CA HIS A 41 -12.54 2.50 -27.47
C HIS A 41 -12.52 3.35 -26.21
N GLU A 42 -13.71 3.84 -25.89
CA GLU A 42 -14.10 4.36 -24.59
C GLU A 42 -13.54 3.42 -23.52
N SER A 43 -12.65 3.95 -22.68
CA SER A 43 -12.03 3.22 -21.58
C SER A 43 -13.03 3.07 -20.45
N THR A 44 -13.96 2.13 -20.61
CA THR A 44 -14.65 1.53 -19.49
C THR A 44 -13.62 0.70 -18.73
N SER A 45 -13.24 1.19 -17.55
CA SER A 45 -12.38 0.47 -16.60
C SER A 45 -13.12 -0.79 -16.15
N SER A 46 -12.90 -1.88 -16.88
CA SER A 46 -13.27 -3.22 -16.47
C SER A 46 -12.28 -3.64 -15.38
N PHE A 47 -12.67 -3.47 -14.12
CA PHE A 47 -12.09 -4.26 -13.03
C PHE A 47 -12.54 -5.70 -13.27
N GLU A 48 -11.78 -6.45 -14.07
CA GLU A 48 -11.88 -7.90 -14.06
C GLU A 48 -11.60 -8.34 -12.62
N SER A 49 -12.46 -9.22 -12.09
CA SER A 49 -12.22 -9.94 -10.85
C SER A 49 -11.00 -10.82 -11.07
N GLU A 50 -9.82 -10.25 -10.85
CA GLU A 50 -8.54 -10.94 -11.00
C GLU A 50 -8.46 -12.05 -9.93
N SER A 51 -8.67 -13.29 -10.35
CA SER A 51 -8.42 -14.49 -9.54
C SER A 51 -6.93 -14.84 -9.58
N GLY A 52 -6.42 -15.44 -8.51
CA GLY A 52 -5.00 -15.80 -8.43
C GLY A 52 -4.58 -16.31 -7.07
N ASP A 53 -3.29 -16.62 -6.94
CA ASP A 53 -2.67 -17.01 -5.66
C ASP A 53 -2.87 -15.92 -4.60
N ILE A 54 -3.53 -16.24 -3.48
CA ILE A 54 -3.86 -15.28 -2.40
C ILE A 54 -2.66 -14.45 -1.94
N ALA A 55 -1.50 -15.08 -1.74
CA ALA A 55 -0.30 -14.38 -1.28
C ALA A 55 0.27 -13.41 -2.34
N THR A 56 -0.07 -13.60 -3.62
CA THR A 56 0.27 -12.66 -4.69
C THR A 56 -0.72 -11.49 -4.76
N LEU A 57 -2.00 -11.75 -4.48
CA LEU A 57 -3.05 -10.72 -4.44
C LEU A 57 -2.84 -9.75 -3.26
N ILE A 58 -2.54 -10.26 -2.07
CA ILE A 58 -2.22 -9.45 -0.88
C ILE A 58 -1.01 -8.53 -1.16
N LEU A 59 0.09 -9.10 -1.68
CA LEU A 59 1.28 -8.31 -2.06
C LEU A 59 0.98 -7.22 -3.09
N ARG A 60 -0.01 -7.43 -3.97
CA ARG A 60 -0.45 -6.43 -4.93
C ARG A 60 -1.19 -5.29 -4.22
N ASP A 61 -2.12 -5.60 -3.34
CA ASP A 61 -2.89 -4.59 -2.60
C ASP A 61 -2.06 -3.83 -1.57
N HIS A 62 -0.99 -4.42 -1.05
CA HIS A 62 -0.02 -3.73 -0.20
C HIS A 62 0.75 -2.61 -0.90
N LYS A 63 0.86 -2.62 -2.23
CA LYS A 63 1.60 -1.57 -2.97
C LYS A 63 1.00 -0.18 -2.75
N PRO A 64 -0.28 0.07 -3.09
CA PRO A 64 -0.90 1.37 -2.83
C PRO A 64 -0.91 1.72 -1.33
N ILE A 65 -1.13 0.74 -0.45
CA ILE A 65 -1.09 0.96 1.01
C ILE A 65 0.29 1.51 1.45
N LYS A 66 1.39 0.89 0.99
CA LYS A 66 2.76 1.34 1.31
C LYS A 66 3.09 2.71 0.72
N GLU A 67 2.59 3.00 -0.48
CA GLU A 67 2.75 4.32 -1.11
C GLU A 67 2.06 5.41 -0.28
N LEU A 68 0.82 5.16 0.15
CA LEU A 68 0.06 6.08 1.01
C LEU A 68 0.70 6.23 2.39
N ILE A 69 1.15 5.15 3.03
CA ILE A 69 1.92 5.20 4.28
C ILE A 69 3.12 6.14 4.18
N SER A 70 3.84 6.11 3.04
CA SER A 70 5.01 6.97 2.85
C SER A 70 4.64 8.46 2.90
N ILE A 71 3.48 8.83 2.34
CA ILE A 71 2.94 10.20 2.37
C ILE A 71 2.47 10.56 3.78
N LEU A 72 1.75 9.66 4.44
CA LEU A 72 1.13 9.90 5.74
C LEU A 72 2.16 10.03 6.87
N LYS A 73 3.27 9.27 6.80
CA LYS A 73 4.33 9.30 7.81
C LYS A 73 5.35 10.41 7.60
N ASP A 74 5.51 10.90 6.38
CA ASP A 74 6.48 11.96 6.06
C ASP A 74 6.19 13.23 6.87
N SER A 75 7.18 13.71 7.62
CA SER A 75 7.03 14.89 8.47
C SER A 75 7.09 16.20 7.66
N ASP A 76 7.61 16.17 6.43
CA ASP A 76 7.68 17.33 5.55
C ASP A 76 6.43 17.48 4.66
N THR A 77 5.56 16.46 4.62
CA THR A 77 4.32 16.51 3.85
C THR A 77 3.24 17.30 4.62
N SER A 78 2.67 18.31 3.97
CA SER A 78 1.65 19.18 4.56
C SER A 78 0.28 18.51 4.74
N PHE A 79 -0.53 19.01 5.67
CA PHE A 79 -1.90 18.56 5.90
C PHE A 79 -2.73 18.53 4.61
N LYS A 80 -2.65 19.58 3.78
CA LYS A 80 -3.36 19.66 2.47
C LYS A 80 -3.06 18.48 1.54
N LYS A 81 -1.88 17.84 1.65
CA LYS A 81 -1.52 16.64 0.88
C LYS A 81 -1.89 15.36 1.62
N LYS A 82 -1.71 15.30 2.94
CA LYS A 82 -2.04 14.12 3.74
C LYS A 82 -3.54 13.86 3.80
N TYR A 83 -4.37 14.90 3.86
CA TYR A 83 -5.81 14.76 3.99
C TYR A 83 -6.46 13.90 2.86
N PRO A 84 -6.27 14.22 1.57
CA PRO A 84 -6.78 13.35 0.50
C PRO A 84 -6.08 11.97 0.45
N ALA A 85 -4.80 11.89 0.80
CA ALA A 85 -4.09 10.60 0.88
C ALA A 85 -4.64 9.71 2.00
N PHE A 86 -5.06 10.29 3.12
CA PHE A 86 -5.69 9.56 4.22
C PHE A 86 -7.05 9.01 3.82
N ALA A 87 -7.87 9.79 3.09
CA ALA A 87 -9.15 9.30 2.59
C ALA A 87 -8.99 8.09 1.65
N GLU A 88 -7.98 8.12 0.77
CA GLU A 88 -7.64 6.96 -0.09
C GLU A 88 -7.11 5.78 0.74
N PHE A 89 -6.27 6.06 1.73
CA PHE A 89 -5.70 5.07 2.63
C PHE A 89 -6.78 4.36 3.47
N GLU A 90 -7.72 5.10 4.05
CA GLU A 90 -8.83 4.54 4.84
C GLU A 90 -9.61 3.52 4.02
N GLY A 91 -10.10 3.90 2.83
CA GLY A 91 -10.89 3.00 2.00
C GLY A 91 -10.08 1.80 1.50
N THR A 92 -8.82 2.02 1.13
CA THR A 92 -7.94 0.94 0.65
C THR A 92 -7.63 -0.06 1.76
N LEU A 93 -7.23 0.43 2.94
CA LEU A 93 -6.92 -0.41 4.10
C LEU A 93 -8.16 -1.14 4.62
N THR A 94 -9.29 -0.45 4.75
CA THR A 94 -10.54 -1.05 5.27
C THR A 94 -11.04 -2.18 4.38
N SER A 95 -11.04 -1.99 3.05
CA SER A 95 -11.48 -3.03 2.12
C SER A 95 -10.52 -4.21 2.07
N HIS A 96 -9.22 -3.95 2.16
CA HIS A 96 -8.18 -4.98 2.21
C HIS A 96 -8.28 -5.82 3.49
N ALA A 97 -8.30 -5.19 4.66
CA ALA A 97 -8.34 -5.86 5.96
C ALA A 97 -9.57 -6.77 6.11
N LYS A 98 -10.76 -6.28 5.76
CA LYS A 98 -11.99 -7.09 5.81
C LYS A 98 -11.96 -8.27 4.85
N ALA A 99 -11.47 -8.05 3.63
CA ALA A 99 -11.36 -9.14 2.65
C ALA A 99 -10.40 -10.22 3.13
N GLU A 100 -9.28 -9.84 3.75
CA GLU A 100 -8.31 -10.76 4.33
C GLU A 100 -8.85 -11.54 5.53
N GLU A 101 -9.49 -10.85 6.47
CA GLU A 101 -10.10 -11.46 7.67
C GLU A 101 -11.11 -12.54 7.29
N GLU A 102 -11.98 -12.25 6.33
CA GLU A 102 -13.09 -13.10 5.92
C GLU A 102 -12.71 -14.15 4.87
N SER A 103 -11.53 -14.05 4.26
CA SER A 103 -10.99 -15.07 3.36
C SER A 103 -9.82 -15.82 3.99
N LEU A 104 -8.62 -15.23 4.02
CA LEU A 104 -7.40 -15.88 4.44
C LEU A 104 -7.45 -16.25 5.92
N TYR A 105 -7.77 -15.33 6.82
CA TYR A 105 -7.63 -15.58 8.26
C TYR A 105 -8.61 -16.63 8.78
N VAL A 106 -9.79 -16.77 8.16
CA VAL A 106 -10.70 -17.89 8.43
C VAL A 106 -9.99 -19.24 8.23
N HIS A 107 -9.26 -19.40 7.13
CA HIS A 107 -8.53 -20.64 6.84
C HIS A 107 -7.31 -20.82 7.75
N LEU A 108 -6.60 -19.74 8.07
CA LEU A 108 -5.44 -19.79 8.97
C LEU A 108 -5.82 -20.20 10.40
N LYS A 109 -6.99 -19.80 10.89
CA LYS A 109 -7.49 -20.15 12.23
C LYS A 109 -7.74 -21.66 12.38
N GLU A 110 -7.97 -22.37 11.28
CA GLU A 110 -8.13 -23.83 11.25
C GLU A 110 -6.79 -24.59 11.28
N VAL A 111 -5.66 -23.90 11.05
CA VAL A 111 -4.32 -24.50 11.10
C VAL A 111 -3.65 -24.16 12.42
N ASP A 112 -3.38 -25.16 13.26
CA ASP A 112 -2.83 -24.97 14.62
C ASP A 112 -1.56 -24.08 14.65
N ASP A 113 -0.63 -24.30 13.72
CA ASP A 113 0.64 -23.54 13.66
C ASP A 113 0.47 -22.09 13.16
N LEU A 114 -0.64 -21.75 12.53
CA LEU A 114 -0.92 -20.41 11.98
C LEU A 114 -2.02 -19.66 12.74
N ARG A 115 -2.76 -20.35 13.61
CA ARG A 115 -3.90 -19.78 14.34
C ARG A 115 -3.52 -18.53 15.13
N ILE A 116 -2.35 -18.53 15.79
CA ILE A 116 -1.91 -17.37 16.57
C ILE A 116 -1.63 -16.17 15.65
N ASN A 117 -0.94 -16.37 14.52
CA ASN A 117 -0.69 -15.30 13.56
C ASN A 117 -1.98 -14.70 12.99
N ALA A 118 -3.00 -15.53 12.73
CA ALA A 118 -4.30 -15.04 12.27
C ALA A 118 -5.03 -14.20 13.34
N LEU A 119 -4.98 -14.61 14.61
CA LEU A 119 -5.59 -13.88 15.72
C LEU A 119 -4.83 -12.58 16.05
N GLU A 120 -3.50 -12.59 15.87
CA GLU A 120 -2.67 -11.39 15.95
C GLU A 120 -3.06 -10.40 14.84
N GLY A 121 -3.17 -10.86 13.59
CA GLY A 121 -3.65 -10.06 12.46
C GLY A 121 -5.03 -9.43 12.71
N ASP A 122 -6.03 -10.21 13.17
CA ASP A 122 -7.34 -9.68 13.57
C ASP A 122 -7.21 -8.54 14.59
N THR A 123 -6.30 -8.70 15.56
CA THR A 123 -6.10 -7.72 16.63
C THR A 123 -5.45 -6.45 16.09
N GLU A 124 -4.46 -6.57 15.22
CA GLU A 124 -3.80 -5.44 14.57
C GLU A 124 -4.75 -4.67 13.64
N HIS A 125 -5.60 -5.38 12.89
CA HIS A 125 -6.65 -4.78 12.08
C HIS A 125 -7.65 -4.01 12.92
N ALA A 126 -8.12 -4.57 14.04
CA ALA A 126 -9.03 -3.88 14.96
C ALA A 126 -8.40 -2.61 15.56
N ILE A 127 -7.10 -2.65 15.88
CA ILE A 127 -6.35 -1.47 16.34
C ILE A 127 -6.26 -0.42 15.24
N ALA A 128 -5.97 -0.82 14.00
CA ALA A 128 -5.92 0.10 12.86
C ALA A 128 -7.29 0.74 12.58
N GLU A 129 -8.38 -0.03 12.65
CA GLU A 129 -9.75 0.48 12.51
C GLU A 129 -10.09 1.50 13.61
N GLN A 130 -9.69 1.22 14.85
CA GLN A 130 -9.88 2.16 15.96
C GLN A 130 -9.10 3.46 15.73
N LEU A 131 -7.85 3.38 15.27
CA LEU A 131 -7.04 4.55 14.95
C LEU A 131 -7.63 5.37 13.79
N ILE A 132 -8.20 4.73 12.77
CA ILE A 132 -8.95 5.40 11.69
C ILE A 132 -10.10 6.23 12.29
N LYS A 133 -10.90 5.66 13.19
CA LYS A 133 -12.00 6.37 13.86
C LYS A 133 -11.46 7.59 14.62
N GLU A 134 -10.39 7.41 15.38
CA GLU A 134 -9.77 8.50 16.14
C GLU A 134 -9.19 9.62 15.26
N VAL A 135 -8.66 9.29 14.08
CA VAL A 135 -8.22 10.27 13.08
C VAL A 135 -9.43 11.07 12.58
N ASN A 136 -10.50 10.39 12.17
CA ASN A 136 -11.73 11.02 11.68
C ASN A 136 -12.39 11.91 12.74
N GLU A 137 -12.39 11.48 14.01
CA GLU A 137 -12.90 12.28 15.13
C GLU A 137 -12.03 13.52 15.46
N SER A 138 -10.77 13.53 15.04
CA SER A 138 -9.87 14.69 15.20
C SER A 138 -9.95 15.70 14.05
N GLU A 139 -10.88 15.54 13.10
CA GLU A 139 -11.13 16.55 12.08
C GLU A 139 -11.40 17.93 12.70
N GLY A 140 -10.57 18.90 12.30
CA GLY A 140 -10.61 20.28 12.78
C GLY A 140 -9.62 20.62 13.89
N ASP A 141 -8.85 19.64 14.35
CA ASP A 141 -7.60 19.84 15.08
C ASP A 141 -6.44 19.27 14.23
N GLU A 142 -5.80 20.14 13.43
CA GLU A 142 -4.77 19.72 12.46
C GLU A 142 -3.57 19.05 13.14
N ASP A 143 -3.10 19.55 14.29
CA ASP A 143 -1.94 18.99 14.99
C ASP A 143 -2.26 17.59 15.55
N SER A 144 -3.43 17.44 16.20
CA SER A 144 -3.88 16.13 16.69
C SER A 144 -4.09 15.15 15.54
N TRP A 145 -4.72 15.58 14.46
CA TRP A 145 -4.97 14.74 13.28
C TRP A 145 -3.67 14.24 12.67
N MET A 146 -2.70 15.14 12.47
CA MET A 146 -1.39 14.81 11.90
C MET A 146 -0.61 13.82 12.76
N ALA A 147 -0.69 13.95 14.08
CA ALA A 147 -0.05 13.02 15.01
C ALA A 147 -0.68 11.62 14.92
N LYS A 148 -2.01 11.52 14.94
CA LYS A 148 -2.73 10.24 14.88
C LYS A 148 -2.52 9.52 13.54
N VAL A 149 -2.57 10.25 12.43
CA VAL A 149 -2.31 9.70 11.08
C VAL A 149 -0.91 9.10 10.97
N LYS A 150 0.09 9.76 11.58
CA LYS A 150 1.45 9.23 11.61
C LYS A 150 1.52 7.90 12.37
N VAL A 151 0.90 7.83 13.55
CA VAL A 151 0.87 6.61 14.37
C VAL A 151 0.15 5.47 13.64
N LEU A 152 -1.02 5.75 13.05
CA LEU A 152 -1.73 4.78 12.22
C LEU A 152 -0.85 4.24 11.08
N ALA A 153 -0.17 5.12 10.35
CA ALA A 153 0.71 4.72 9.26
C ALA A 153 1.90 3.87 9.75
N GLU A 154 2.43 4.13 10.95
CA GLU A 154 3.52 3.33 11.55
C GLU A 154 3.05 1.94 11.98
N VAL A 155 1.87 1.84 12.60
CA VAL A 155 1.25 0.56 12.99
C VAL A 155 0.99 -0.31 11.77
N VAL A 156 0.34 0.24 10.74
CA VAL A 156 0.01 -0.51 9.51
C VAL A 156 1.27 -0.88 8.74
N GLU A 157 2.30 -0.03 8.72
CA GLU A 157 3.57 -0.39 8.07
C GLU A 157 4.26 -1.57 8.77
N HIS A 158 4.16 -1.66 10.09
CA HIS A 158 4.72 -2.77 10.85
C HIS A 158 4.02 -4.08 10.49
N HIS A 159 2.69 -4.09 10.59
CA HIS A 159 1.84 -5.22 10.21
C HIS A 159 2.15 -5.73 8.78
N VAL A 160 2.08 -4.84 7.79
CA VAL A 160 2.37 -5.18 6.38
C VAL A 160 3.76 -5.79 6.21
N LYS A 161 4.78 -5.31 6.94
CA LYS A 161 6.14 -5.85 6.84
C LYS A 161 6.25 -7.26 7.41
N GLU A 162 5.55 -7.55 8.49
CA GLU A 162 5.57 -8.88 9.13
C GLU A 162 4.81 -9.89 8.30
N GLU A 163 3.63 -9.51 7.82
CA GLU A 163 2.82 -10.33 6.95
C GLU A 163 3.57 -10.72 5.66
N GLU A 164 4.16 -9.74 4.97
CA GLU A 164 4.90 -9.99 3.72
C GLU A 164 6.11 -10.91 3.89
N LYS A 165 6.79 -10.84 5.04
CA LYS A 165 8.04 -11.58 5.29
C LYS A 165 7.80 -12.97 5.86
N GLU A 166 6.85 -13.08 6.78
CA GLU A 166 6.65 -14.27 7.59
C GLU A 166 5.34 -14.97 7.20
N LEU A 167 4.19 -14.31 7.38
CA LEU A 167 2.89 -14.95 7.20
C LEU A 167 2.68 -15.46 5.78
N LEU A 168 2.87 -14.63 4.75
CA LEU A 168 2.66 -15.02 3.35
C LEU A 168 3.61 -16.12 2.88
N LYS A 169 4.77 -16.26 3.53
CA LYS A 169 5.69 -17.38 3.28
C LYS A 169 5.14 -18.67 3.90
N GLN A 170 4.62 -18.59 5.12
CA GLN A 170 3.98 -19.71 5.79
C GLN A 170 2.72 -20.18 5.04
N VAL A 171 1.89 -19.25 4.55
CA VAL A 171 0.73 -19.54 3.69
C VAL A 171 1.14 -20.38 2.48
N ARG A 172 2.20 -19.97 1.77
CA ARG A 172 2.70 -20.70 0.59
C ARG A 172 3.21 -22.10 0.89
N ASN A 173 3.73 -22.33 2.10
CA ASN A 173 4.25 -23.63 2.54
C ASN A 173 3.16 -24.56 3.11
N THR A 174 2.06 -23.99 3.60
CA THR A 174 1.01 -24.72 4.31
C THR A 174 -0.09 -25.17 3.37
N PHE A 175 -0.60 -24.25 2.54
CA PHE A 175 -1.65 -24.53 1.56
C PHE A 175 -1.04 -24.87 0.21
N ASP A 176 -1.63 -25.80 -0.53
CA ASP A 176 -1.19 -26.12 -1.87
C ASP A 176 -1.59 -25.05 -2.91
N SER A 177 -1.36 -25.29 -4.19
CA SER A 177 -1.65 -24.28 -5.22
C SER A 177 -3.14 -24.11 -5.52
N GLU A 178 -3.95 -25.15 -5.31
CA GLU A 178 -5.39 -25.13 -5.58
C GLU A 178 -6.09 -24.38 -4.45
N GLU A 179 -5.79 -24.74 -3.19
CA GLU A 179 -6.29 -24.05 -1.99
C GLU A 179 -5.97 -22.55 -2.03
N ARG A 180 -4.73 -22.17 -2.39
CA ARG A 180 -4.35 -20.74 -2.48
C ARG A 180 -5.06 -19.98 -3.60
N GLN A 181 -5.49 -20.67 -4.66
CA GLN A 181 -6.30 -20.05 -5.72
C GLN A 181 -7.75 -19.89 -5.27
N GLU A 182 -8.32 -20.87 -4.57
CA GLU A 182 -9.68 -20.80 -4.02
C GLU A 182 -9.80 -19.66 -2.99
N ILE A 183 -8.86 -19.58 -2.04
CA ILE A 183 -8.81 -18.48 -1.07
C ILE A 183 -8.63 -17.14 -1.79
N GLY A 184 -7.79 -17.09 -2.83
CA GLY A 184 -7.55 -15.87 -3.60
C GLY A 184 -8.76 -15.41 -4.40
N GLU A 185 -9.56 -16.34 -4.93
CA GLU A 185 -10.83 -16.01 -5.58
C GLU A 185 -11.84 -15.43 -4.59
N LEU A 186 -11.98 -16.05 -3.41
CA LEU A 186 -12.82 -15.50 -2.34
C LEU A 186 -12.35 -14.10 -1.91
N TYR A 187 -11.05 -13.92 -1.68
CA TYR A 187 -10.46 -12.62 -1.35
C TYR A 187 -10.78 -11.56 -2.40
N SER A 188 -10.59 -11.85 -3.69
CA SER A 188 -10.90 -10.90 -4.78
C SER A 188 -12.37 -10.54 -4.85
N GLN A 189 -13.28 -11.49 -4.59
CA GLN A 189 -14.71 -11.23 -4.52
C GLN A 189 -15.06 -10.29 -3.35
N LEU A 190 -14.60 -10.61 -2.15
CA LEU A 190 -14.84 -9.80 -0.94
C LEU A 190 -14.21 -8.42 -1.06
N LEU A 191 -12.98 -8.33 -1.57
CA LEU A 191 -12.30 -7.06 -1.80
C LEU A 191 -13.08 -6.15 -2.74
N ASN A 192 -13.61 -6.70 -3.84
CA ASN A 192 -14.44 -5.92 -4.76
C ASN A 192 -15.74 -5.46 -4.09
N GLN A 193 -16.40 -6.33 -3.34
CA GLN A 193 -17.58 -5.97 -2.56
C GLN A 193 -17.29 -4.84 -1.57
N TYR A 194 -16.23 -4.96 -0.77
CA TYR A 194 -15.88 -3.93 0.21
C TYR A 194 -15.41 -2.64 -0.44
N ARG A 195 -14.69 -2.69 -1.57
CA ARG A 195 -14.35 -1.48 -2.35
C ARG A 195 -15.59 -0.76 -2.87
N GLU A 196 -16.63 -1.49 -3.28
CA GLU A 196 -17.90 -0.90 -3.67
C GLU A 196 -18.62 -0.27 -2.48
N ASP A 197 -18.59 -0.91 -1.31
CA ASP A 197 -19.17 -0.38 -0.08
C ASP A 197 -18.46 0.91 0.38
N GLU A 198 -17.13 0.95 0.32
CA GLU A 198 -16.33 2.15 0.67
C GLU A 198 -16.55 3.31 -0.33
N ARG A 199 -16.97 3.03 -1.57
CA ARG A 199 -17.35 4.05 -2.57
C ARG A 199 -18.74 4.62 -2.35
N LYS A 200 -19.62 3.90 -1.65
CA LYS A 200 -20.97 4.42 -1.36
C LYS A 200 -20.82 5.62 -0.41
N PRO A 201 -21.61 6.68 -0.59
CA PRO A 201 -21.56 7.82 0.32
C PRO A 201 -21.88 7.35 1.74
N LYS A 202 -20.86 7.33 2.60
CA LYS A 202 -21.05 7.15 4.04
C LYS A 202 -21.91 8.31 4.51
N GLN A 203 -23.07 8.04 5.10
CA GLN A 203 -23.87 9.10 5.73
C GLN A 203 -23.07 9.63 6.93
N SER A 204 -22.33 10.72 6.73
CA SER A 204 -21.56 11.37 7.79
C SER A 204 -21.49 12.87 7.56
N ALA A 205 -21.81 13.60 8.62
CA ALA A 205 -21.75 15.05 8.73
C ALA A 205 -20.31 15.51 9.04
N GLY A 206 -19.45 15.56 8.02
CA GLY A 206 -18.10 16.13 8.11
C GLY A 206 -18.11 17.63 7.80
N LYS A 207 -17.47 18.45 8.66
CA LYS A 207 -17.50 19.93 8.62
C LYS A 207 -16.53 20.57 7.61
N TYR A 208 -15.77 19.75 6.90
CA TYR A 208 -14.84 20.19 5.86
C TYR A 208 -15.36 19.75 4.49
N ASP A 209 -16.41 20.44 4.02
CA ASP A 209 -16.68 20.51 2.59
C ASP A 209 -15.48 21.23 1.97
N VAL A 210 -14.61 20.49 1.28
CA VAL A 210 -13.58 21.06 0.41
C VAL A 210 -14.28 21.66 -0.80
N GLY A 211 -14.94 22.79 -0.54
CA GLY A 211 -15.61 23.61 -1.53
C GLY A 211 -14.68 23.89 -2.69
N ALA A 212 -15.15 23.48 -3.86
CA ALA A 212 -14.60 23.85 -5.13
C ALA A 212 -14.57 25.38 -5.27
N GLU A 213 -13.39 25.98 -5.20
CA GLU A 213 -13.11 27.29 -5.77
C GLU A 213 -11.61 27.43 -6.07
N TYR A 214 -11.24 27.05 -7.29
CA TYR A 214 -10.13 27.70 -8.00
C TYR A 214 -10.64 28.00 -9.41
N VAL A 215 -11.12 29.23 -9.58
CA VAL A 215 -11.23 29.91 -10.87
C VAL A 215 -9.84 30.32 -11.33
#